data_AF-A0A6A3LAP5-F1
#
_entry.id   AF-A0A6A3LAP5-F1
#
_cell.length_a   1.000
_cell.length_b   1.000
_cell.length_c   1.000
_cell.angle_alpha   90.00
_cell.angle_beta   90.00
_cell.angle_gamma   90.00
#
_symmetry.space_group_name_H-M   'P 1'
#
loop_
_entity.id
_entity.type
_entity.pdbx_description
1 polymer ?
#
loop_
_entity_poly.entity_id
_entity_poly.type
_entity_poly.pdbx_seq_one_letter_code
_entity_poly.pdbx_strand_id
1 'polypeptide(L)'
;MINVVASSPNMGVVHIKMIAVGFDSQTGKYIDRLMIREIGELEDVIGPGKVASCTTDNAGNMEMALEILEKRGIFCNGCAAHTFNLLLQDVAKLDEVKAVAAGGEAITAYFVGRHTFLS
;
A
#
# COMPACT_ATOMS: atom_id res chain seq x y z
N MET A 1 -6.69 -5.92 -5.02
CA MET A 1 -7.41 -4.67 -5.30
C MET A 1 -6.41 -3.52 -5.13
N ILE A 2 -6.41 -2.51 -6.00
CA ILE A 2 -5.53 -1.33 -5.91
C ILE A 2 -6.41 -0.09 -5.76
N ASN A 3 -6.13 0.74 -4.77
CA ASN A 3 -6.83 2.00 -4.54
C ASN A 3 -5.95 3.15 -5.03
N VAL A 4 -6.49 3.98 -5.92
CA VAL A 4 -5.81 5.18 -6.43
C VAL A 4 -6.40 6.38 -5.71
N VAL A 5 -5.52 7.11 -5.03
CA VAL A 5 -5.86 8.33 -4.29
C VAL A 5 -4.96 9.47 -4.75
N ALA A 6 -5.49 10.69 -4.73
CA ALA A 6 -4.73 11.89 -5.03
C ALA A 6 -4.76 12.84 -3.84
N SER A 7 -3.66 13.57 -3.63
CA SER A 7 -3.55 14.59 -2.59
C SER A 7 -2.79 15.79 -3.11
N SER A 8 -3.11 16.99 -2.61
CA SER A 8 -2.35 18.20 -2.92
C SER A 8 -2.32 19.15 -1.71
N PRO A 9 -1.42 20.15 -1.66
CA PRO A 9 -1.26 21.01 -0.48
C PRO A 9 -2.53 21.71 0.03
N ASN A 10 -3.52 21.91 -0.85
CA ASN A 10 -4.79 22.57 -0.52
C ASN A 10 -6.01 21.66 -0.76
N MET A 11 -5.78 20.34 -0.87
CA MET A 11 -6.82 19.34 -1.09
C MET A 11 -6.59 18.17 -0.15
N GLY A 12 -7.63 17.80 0.61
CA GLY A 12 -7.61 16.52 1.33
C GLY A 12 -7.37 15.34 0.38
N VAL A 13 -7.09 14.17 0.93
CA VAL A 13 -6.93 12.96 0.11
C VAL A 13 -8.27 12.65 -0.56
N VAL A 14 -8.28 12.61 -1.89
CA VAL A 14 -9.45 12.25 -2.70
C VAL A 14 -9.25 10.84 -3.24
N HIS A 15 -10.25 9.99 -3.01
CA HIS A 15 -10.30 8.69 -3.67
C HIS A 15 -10.70 8.88 -5.14
N ILE A 16 -9.80 8.52 -6.04
CA ILE A 16 -10.02 8.66 -7.48
C ILE A 16 -10.78 7.44 -7.98
N LYS A 17 -10.26 6.24 -7.72
CA LYS A 17 -10.93 4.98 -8.06
C LYS A 17 -10.28 3.76 -7.42
N MET A 18 -11.04 2.67 -7.51
CA MET A 18 -10.66 1.35 -7.05
C MET A 18 -10.55 0.41 -8.26
N ILE A 19 -9.43 -0.30 -8.34
CA ILE A 19 -9.07 -1.14 -9.47
C ILE A 19 -9.04 -2.58 -9.00
N ALA A 20 -9.95 -3.39 -9.55
CA ALA A 20 -9.96 -4.82 -9.34
C ALA A 20 -8.82 -5.45 -10.15
N VAL A 21 -7.74 -5.77 -9.45
CA VAL A 21 -6.66 -6.60 -9.99
C VAL A 21 -7.05 -8.06 -9.78
N GLY A 22 -7.09 -8.84 -10.86
CA GLY A 22 -7.33 -10.28 -10.81
C GLY A 22 -6.16 -11.04 -10.18
N PHE A 23 -6.19 -12.38 -10.29
CA PHE A 23 -5.11 -13.27 -9.81
C PHE A 23 -3.81 -13.17 -10.61
N ASP A 24 -3.80 -12.44 -11.71
CA ASP A 24 -2.59 -12.22 -12.50
C ASP A 24 -1.50 -11.60 -11.63
N SER A 25 -0.27 -12.09 -11.82
CA SER A 25 0.88 -11.63 -11.05
C SER A 25 1.00 -10.11 -11.19
N GLN A 26 0.87 -9.42 -10.07
CA GLN A 26 1.11 -7.99 -9.94
C GLN A 26 2.61 -7.73 -10.16
N THR A 27 3.14 -8.03 -11.35
CA THR A 27 4.53 -7.79 -11.69
C THR A 27 4.82 -6.30 -11.65
N GLY A 28 6.08 -5.91 -11.41
CA GLY A 28 6.43 -4.49 -11.44
C GLY A 28 6.10 -3.80 -12.76
N LYS A 29 6.21 -4.52 -13.90
CA LYS A 29 5.78 -4.00 -15.21
C LYS A 29 4.26 -3.78 -15.32
N TYR A 30 3.46 -4.62 -14.66
CA TYR A 30 2.01 -4.41 -14.62
C TYR A 30 1.68 -3.14 -13.84
N ILE A 31 2.29 -2.99 -12.66
CA ILE A 31 2.10 -1.82 -11.80
C ILE A 31 2.61 -0.54 -12.49
N ASP A 32 3.77 -0.56 -13.13
CA ASP A 32 4.29 0.57 -13.90
C ASP A 32 3.27 1.06 -14.95
N ARG A 33 2.78 0.14 -15.79
CA ARG A 33 1.76 0.46 -16.81
C ARG A 33 0.47 1.00 -16.21
N LEU A 34 0.06 0.44 -15.07
CA LEU A 34 -1.09 0.94 -14.33
C LEU A 34 -0.83 2.39 -13.91
N MET A 35 0.24 2.65 -13.17
CA MET A 35 0.58 3.97 -12.65
C MET A 35 0.67 5.03 -13.76
N ILE A 36 1.32 4.72 -14.89
CA ILE A 36 1.42 5.65 -16.03
C ILE A 36 0.04 6.02 -16.58
N ARG A 37 -0.84 5.03 -16.76
CA ARG A 37 -2.21 5.29 -17.21
C ARG A 37 -2.93 6.20 -16.21
N GLU A 38 -2.80 5.88 -14.92
CA GLU A 38 -3.45 6.64 -13.85
C GLU A 38 -2.96 8.09 -13.74
N ILE A 39 -1.65 8.29 -13.92
CA ILE A 39 -1.05 9.63 -13.97
C ILE A 39 -1.59 10.39 -15.18
N GLY A 40 -1.61 9.77 -16.36
CA GLY A 40 -2.13 10.40 -17.59
C GLY A 40 -3.59 10.83 -17.44
N GLU A 41 -4.45 9.93 -16.97
CA GLU A 41 -5.87 10.24 -16.73
C GLU A 41 -6.07 11.37 -15.71
N LEU A 42 -5.21 11.44 -14.68
CA LEU A 42 -5.26 12.53 -13.71
C LEU A 42 -4.81 13.85 -14.36
N GLU A 43 -3.71 13.84 -15.12
CA GLU A 43 -3.16 15.01 -15.81
C GLU A 43 -4.08 15.55 -16.92
N ASP A 44 -4.90 14.71 -17.55
CA ASP A 44 -5.94 15.15 -18.48
C ASP A 44 -6.96 16.09 -17.80
N VAL A 45 -7.15 15.95 -16.48
CA VAL A 45 -8.05 16.78 -15.68
C VAL A 45 -7.34 17.97 -15.04
N ILE A 46 -6.17 17.75 -14.44
CA ILE A 46 -5.48 18.79 -13.63
C ILE A 46 -4.45 19.60 -14.42
N GLY A 47 -4.11 19.16 -15.63
CA GLY A 47 -3.11 19.74 -16.52
C GLY A 47 -1.86 18.85 -16.66
N PRO A 48 -1.20 18.84 -17.83
CA PRO A 48 0.03 18.08 -18.06
C PRO A 48 1.17 18.45 -17.09
N GLY A 49 1.91 17.45 -16.63
CA GLY A 49 3.08 17.63 -15.75
C GLY A 49 2.75 18.13 -14.34
N LYS A 50 1.51 17.95 -13.89
CA LYS A 50 1.06 18.40 -12.55
C LYS A 50 1.19 17.32 -11.49
N VAL A 51 1.39 16.06 -11.88
CA VAL A 51 1.70 15.01 -10.91
C VAL A 51 3.17 15.11 -10.53
N ALA A 52 3.43 15.56 -9.30
CA ALA A 52 4.79 15.74 -8.81
C ALA A 52 5.39 14.45 -8.23
N SER A 53 4.57 13.59 -7.63
CA SER A 53 5.06 12.41 -6.91
C SER A 53 4.09 11.24 -6.90
N CYS A 54 4.62 10.04 -6.66
CA CYS A 54 3.88 8.79 -6.50
C CYS A 54 4.33 8.07 -5.23
N THR A 55 3.37 7.55 -4.46
CA THR A 55 3.64 6.75 -3.27
C THR A 55 2.94 5.41 -3.38
N THR A 56 3.65 4.32 -3.10
CA THR A 56 3.11 2.94 -3.10
C THR A 56 3.60 2.17 -1.87
N ASP A 57 2.98 1.05 -1.50
CA ASP A 57 3.52 0.16 -0.47
C ASP A 57 4.84 -0.48 -0.95
N ASN A 58 5.77 -0.78 -0.03
CA ASN A 58 7.11 -1.30 -0.41
C ASN A 58 7.09 -2.79 -0.75
N ALA A 59 6.08 -3.28 -1.46
CA ALA A 59 6.15 -4.61 -2.04
C ALA A 59 7.13 -4.59 -3.23
N GLY A 60 7.93 -5.65 -3.42
CA GLY A 60 9.04 -5.62 -4.40
C GLY A 60 8.62 -5.39 -5.85
N ASN A 61 7.37 -5.71 -6.20
CA ASN A 61 6.77 -5.32 -7.47
C ASN A 61 6.54 -3.81 -7.60
N MET A 62 6.12 -3.15 -6.52
CA MET A 62 5.89 -1.71 -6.50
C MET A 62 7.22 -0.95 -6.55
N GLU A 63 8.27 -1.41 -5.86
CA GLU A 63 9.61 -0.82 -5.93
C GLU A 63 10.13 -0.77 -7.37
N MET A 64 10.01 -1.87 -8.12
CA MET A 64 10.38 -1.91 -9.54
C MET A 64 9.58 -0.91 -10.39
N ALA A 65 8.30 -0.71 -10.07
CA ALA A 65 7.47 0.27 -10.79
C ALA A 65 7.91 1.72 -10.46
N LEU A 66 8.21 2.01 -9.20
CA LEU A 66 8.73 3.32 -8.78
C LEU A 66 10.04 3.65 -9.48
N GLU A 67 10.99 2.72 -9.59
CA GLU A 67 12.26 2.93 -10.32
C GLU A 67 12.05 3.30 -11.79
N ILE A 68 11.01 2.78 -12.43
CA ILE A 68 10.68 3.09 -13.83
C ILE A 68 10.05 4.48 -13.94
N LEU A 69 9.22 4.87 -12.97
CA LEU A 69 8.58 6.19 -12.91
C LEU A 69 9.59 7.30 -12.60
N GLU A 70 10.57 7.06 -11.73
CA GLU A 70 11.63 8.03 -11.44
C GLU A 70 12.46 8.39 -12.68
N LYS A 71 12.73 7.41 -13.55
CA LYS A 71 13.39 7.64 -14.85
C LYS A 71 12.59 8.56 -15.79
N ARG A 72 11.31 8.81 -15.48
CA ARG A 72 10.40 9.71 -16.21
C ARG A 72 10.24 11.07 -15.52
N GLY A 73 10.97 11.32 -14.43
CA GLY A 73 10.96 12.60 -13.71
C GLY A 73 9.88 12.73 -12.63
N ILE A 74 9.20 11.64 -12.26
CA ILE A 74 8.22 11.63 -11.17
C ILE A 74 8.92 11.21 -9.88
N PHE A 75 8.80 12.01 -8.82
CA PHE A 75 9.38 11.66 -7.53
C PHE A 75 8.62 10.49 -6.90
N CYS A 76 9.30 9.39 -6.61
CA CYS A 76 8.66 8.21 -6.07
C CYS A 76 9.14 7.93 -4.65
N ASN A 77 8.24 7.50 -3.79
CA ASN A 77 8.59 7.08 -2.44
C ASN A 77 7.78 5.87 -1.99
N GLY A 78 8.38 5.10 -1.10
CA GLY A 78 7.69 4.04 -0.37
C GLY A 78 6.66 4.58 0.62
N CYS A 79 5.73 3.74 1.02
CA CYS A 79 4.71 4.06 2.00
C CYS A 79 5.30 4.06 3.41
N ALA A 80 5.26 5.21 4.08
CA ALA A 80 5.74 5.33 5.46
C ALA A 80 5.04 4.35 6.42
N ALA A 81 3.74 4.09 6.23
CA ALA A 81 3.01 3.12 7.05
C ALA A 81 3.55 1.70 6.89
N HIS A 82 4.01 1.34 5.69
CA HIS A 82 4.68 0.05 5.47
C HIS A 82 6.03 0.00 6.20
N THR A 83 6.83 1.06 6.13
CA THR A 83 8.08 1.16 6.90
C THR A 83 7.84 1.02 8.40
N PHE A 84 6.80 1.67 8.93
CA PHE A 84 6.41 1.51 10.34
C PHE A 84 5.97 0.08 10.66
N ASN A 85 5.22 -0.57 9.77
CA ASN A 85 4.83 -1.97 9.95
C ASN A 85 6.06 -2.89 10.06
N LEU A 86 7.06 -2.72 9.19
CA LEU A 86 8.31 -3.51 9.26
C LEU A 86 9.08 -3.25 10.56
N LEU A 87 9.19 -1.98 10.97
CA LEU A 87 9.82 -1.62 12.23
C LEU A 87 9.10 -2.27 13.43
N LEU A 88 7.76 -2.24 13.44
CA LEU A 88 6.96 -2.85 14.50
C LEU A 88 7.06 -4.38 14.47
N GLN A 89 7.20 -5.00 13.30
CA GLN A 89 7.48 -6.44 13.19
C GLN A 89 8.83 -6.80 13.80
N ASP A 90 9.85 -5.96 13.65
CA ASP A 90 11.14 -6.16 14.31
C ASP A 90 11.05 -5.98 15.83
N VAL A 91 10.31 -4.96 16.30
CA VAL A 91 10.02 -4.79 17.74
C VAL A 91 9.26 -6.00 18.29
N ALA A 92 8.33 -6.58 17.52
CA ALA A 92 7.56 -7.75 17.92
C ALA A 92 8.42 -9.03 18.09
N LYS A 93 9.67 -9.02 17.63
CA LYS A 93 10.61 -10.15 17.84
C LYS A 93 11.26 -10.14 19.23
N LEU A 94 11.17 -9.04 19.98
CA LEU A 94 11.66 -8.98 21.36
C LEU A 94 10.88 -9.98 22.23
N ASP A 95 11.59 -10.72 23.07
CA ASP A 95 11.00 -11.84 23.83
C ASP A 95 9.83 -11.39 24.71
N GLU A 96 9.93 -10.20 25.33
CA GLU A 96 8.88 -9.63 26.17
C GLU A 96 7.62 -9.30 25.36
N VAL A 97 7.79 -8.68 24.18
CA VAL A 97 6.68 -8.31 23.29
C VAL A 97 6.03 -9.57 22.72
N LYS A 98 6.85 -10.54 22.30
CA LYS A 98 6.40 -11.83 21.79
C LYS A 98 5.60 -12.62 22.81
N ALA A 99 6.02 -12.62 24.08
CA ALA A 99 5.30 -13.29 25.16
C ALA A 99 3.90 -12.68 25.37
N VAL A 100 3.79 -11.34 25.34
CA VAL A 100 2.50 -10.64 25.44
C VAL A 100 1.61 -10.94 24.23
N ALA A 101 2.17 -10.88 23.02
CA ALA A 101 1.45 -11.18 21.79
C ALA A 101 0.90 -12.62 21.79
N ALA A 102 1.72 -13.60 22.18
CA ALA A 102 1.30 -15.00 22.27
C ALA A 102 0.14 -15.21 23.26
N GLY A 103 0.14 -14.49 24.40
CA GLY A 103 -0.99 -14.49 25.33
C GLY A 103 -2.28 -13.96 24.69
N GLY A 104 -2.18 -12.85 23.96
CA GLY A 104 -3.31 -12.29 23.20
C GLY A 104 -3.82 -13.21 22.09
N GLU A 105 -2.91 -13.86 21.37
CA GLU A 105 -3.24 -14.87 20.35
C GLU A 105 -3.98 -16.07 20.95
N ALA A 106 -3.55 -16.57 22.12
CA ALA A 106 -4.22 -17.67 22.80
C ALA A 106 -5.66 -17.32 23.22
N ILE A 107 -5.89 -16.12 23.74
CA ILE A 107 -7.22 -15.62 24.07
C ILE A 107 -8.07 -15.49 22.80
N THR A 108 -7.51 -14.88 21.75
CA THR A 108 -8.20 -14.71 20.47
C THR A 108 -8.59 -16.06 19.88
N ALA A 109 -7.68 -17.04 19.88
CA ALA A 109 -7.93 -18.39 19.42
C ALA A 109 -9.01 -19.10 20.24
N TYR A 110 -9.05 -18.88 21.57
CA TYR A 110 -10.09 -19.43 22.44
C TYR A 110 -11.49 -18.98 22.02
N PHE A 111 -11.68 -17.69 21.72
CA PHE A 111 -12.96 -17.13 21.29
C PHE A 111 -13.27 -17.46 19.83
N VAL A 112 -12.29 -17.35 18.94
CA VAL A 112 -12.46 -17.65 17.51
C VAL A 112 -12.89 -19.11 17.31
N GLY A 113 -12.25 -20.04 18.02
CA GLY A 113 -12.59 -21.47 17.96
C GLY A 113 -13.92 -21.85 18.61
N ARG A 114 -14.62 -20.90 19.27
CA ARG A 114 -15.90 -21.12 19.96
C ARG A 114 -17.03 -20.23 19.45
N HIS A 115 -16.86 -19.56 18.30
CA HIS A 115 -17.90 -18.72 17.69
C HIS A 115 -19.22 -19.46 17.36
N THR A 116 -19.25 -20.79 17.42
CA THR A 116 -20.45 -21.63 17.23
C THR A 116 -21.28 -21.86 18.50
N PHE A 117 -20.86 -21.40 19.69
CA PHE A 117 -21.63 -21.59 20.93
C PHE A 117 -22.64 -20.47 21.27
N LEU A 118 -22.68 -19.39 20.47
CA LEU A 118 -23.58 -18.24 20.68
C LEU A 118 -24.62 -18.04 19.56
N SER A 119 -24.78 -19.05 18.69
CA SER A 119 -25.82 -19.11 17.65
C SER A 119 -26.80 -20.24 17.93
#